data_AF-A0A165PBG4-F1
#
_entry.id   AF-A0A165PBG4-F1
#
_cell.length_a   1.000
_cell.length_b   1.000
_cell.length_c   1.000
_cell.angle_alpha   90.00
_cell.angle_beta   90.00
_cell.angle_gamma   90.00
#
_symmetry.space_group_name_H-M   'P 1'
#
loop_
_entity.id
_entity.type
_entity.pdbx_description
1 polymer ?
#
loop_
_entity_poly.entity_id
_entity_poly.type
_entity_poly.pdbx_seq_one_letter_code
_entity_poly.pdbx_strand_id
1 'polypeptide(L)'
;MSFFSFSKLVRLVLLASSALGLAFNPRRFSLVTWNPSGENVGLRVFGTAPDRRGFLELNTQNKGLQNPLWWYASMRLFGTVTTAEESDFAAISSRDGQQIIVFFVRDDGALVYGQWTDATADMWALKTVGGGAAPAANSSLGAAMWAAGHMSVFYQDGSGSIFESEFANGTWARPRAVATASLGTDINAVAASNANGMLKAVYVQGGASIIEWLSSASSGWSNTTITPSPEISATSRFSVSSGRIHYTSADGGLAEITGRVGLWRPRGGKLSVSNNGPATDVASGLLLFDWVFVFYSTADNTLWNQVSFAFYGWQRPQAFWPSGVPWT
;
A
#
# COMPACT_ATOMS: atom_id res chain seq x y z
N MET A 1 -42.05 9.52 -15.49
CA MET A 1 -41.97 9.38 -14.03
C MET A 1 -40.55 9.02 -13.65
N SER A 2 -40.08 9.55 -12.52
CA SER A 2 -38.69 9.82 -12.16
C SER A 2 -37.81 8.56 -11.94
N PHE A 3 -36.63 8.52 -12.58
CA PHE A 3 -35.49 7.64 -12.26
C PHE A 3 -34.61 8.19 -11.10
N PHE A 4 -35.05 9.23 -10.39
CA PHE A 4 -34.24 9.98 -9.42
C PHE A 4 -34.24 9.45 -7.98
N SER A 5 -34.82 8.27 -7.70
CA SER A 5 -34.99 7.80 -6.31
C SER A 5 -34.05 6.68 -5.86
N PHE A 6 -33.20 6.12 -6.73
CA PHE A 6 -32.29 5.04 -6.33
C PHE A 6 -31.03 5.53 -5.60
N SER A 7 -30.57 6.76 -5.85
CA SER A 7 -29.36 7.33 -5.21
C SER A 7 -29.55 7.68 -3.73
N LYS A 8 -30.79 8.01 -3.30
CA LYS A 8 -31.09 8.34 -1.90
C LYS A 8 -31.19 7.09 -1.01
N LEU A 9 -31.62 5.95 -1.55
CA LEU A 9 -31.65 4.69 -0.81
C LEU A 9 -30.23 4.14 -0.57
N VAL A 10 -29.32 4.31 -1.54
CA VAL A 10 -27.90 3.91 -1.42
C VAL A 10 -27.16 4.77 -0.38
N ARG A 11 -27.47 6.07 -0.27
CA ARG A 11 -26.94 6.93 0.82
C ARG A 11 -27.43 6.50 2.21
N LEU A 12 -28.62 5.91 2.32
CA LEU A 12 -29.15 5.46 3.61
C LEU A 12 -28.46 4.17 4.10
N VAL A 13 -28.02 3.30 3.17
CA VAL A 13 -27.22 2.11 3.50
C VAL A 13 -25.78 2.50 3.88
N LEU A 14 -25.21 3.54 3.27
CA LEU A 14 -23.94 4.14 3.68
C LEU A 14 -23.97 4.70 5.12
N LEU A 15 -25.13 5.21 5.57
CA LEU A 15 -25.31 5.65 6.96
C LEU A 15 -25.41 4.48 7.94
N ALA A 16 -25.96 3.34 7.52
CA ALA A 16 -26.03 2.15 8.39
C ALA A 16 -24.68 1.44 8.56
N SER A 17 -23.83 1.38 7.53
CA SER A 17 -22.44 0.93 7.67
C SER A 17 -21.54 1.96 8.36
N SER A 18 -21.90 3.25 8.33
CA SER A 18 -21.26 4.28 9.17
C SER A 18 -21.60 4.13 10.67
N ALA A 19 -22.76 3.58 11.01
CA ALA A 19 -23.16 3.31 12.40
C ALA A 19 -22.37 2.15 13.04
N LEU A 20 -21.69 1.32 12.24
CA LEU A 20 -20.82 0.23 12.70
C LEU A 20 -19.32 0.57 12.60
N GLY A 21 -18.96 1.79 12.18
CA GLY A 21 -17.55 2.24 12.16
C GLY A 21 -16.66 1.56 11.11
N LEU A 22 -17.22 1.01 10.02
CA LEU A 22 -16.47 0.26 8.99
C LEU A 22 -16.38 0.99 7.63
N ALA A 23 -16.55 2.31 7.60
CA ALA A 23 -16.30 3.10 6.39
C ALA A 23 -14.79 3.20 6.12
N PHE A 24 -14.29 2.42 5.17
CA PHE A 24 -12.88 2.48 4.74
C PHE A 24 -12.56 3.87 4.20
N ASN A 25 -11.57 4.58 4.79
CA ASN A 25 -11.03 5.77 4.16
C ASN A 25 -10.24 5.32 2.93
N PRO A 26 -10.70 5.62 1.71
CA PRO A 26 -10.10 5.09 0.50
C PRO A 26 -8.85 5.87 0.08
N ARG A 27 -8.37 6.79 0.94
CA ARG A 27 -7.13 7.50 0.76
C ARG A 27 -6.10 6.90 1.70
N ARG A 28 -4.88 6.78 1.18
CA ARG A 28 -3.69 6.38 1.92
C ARG A 28 -3.81 4.98 2.49
N PHE A 29 -3.89 4.00 1.60
CA PHE A 29 -3.96 2.59 1.96
C PHE A 29 -2.77 1.80 1.42
N SER A 30 -2.50 0.67 2.06
CA SER A 30 -1.41 -0.23 1.69
C SER A 30 -1.90 -1.65 1.49
N LEU A 31 -1.12 -2.45 0.78
CA LEU A 31 -1.45 -3.83 0.46
C LEU A 31 -0.27 -4.74 0.79
N VAL A 32 -0.57 -5.91 1.36
CA VAL A 32 0.37 -7.03 1.38
C VAL A 32 -0.22 -8.24 0.69
N THR A 33 0.67 -8.97 0.02
CA THR A 33 0.40 -10.25 -0.62
C THR A 33 1.47 -11.23 -0.18
N TRP A 34 1.06 -12.45 0.18
CA TRP A 34 2.00 -13.52 0.49
C TRP A 34 1.56 -14.86 -0.09
N ASN A 35 2.53 -15.77 -0.21
CA ASN A 35 2.30 -17.09 -0.75
C ASN A 35 3.30 -18.11 -0.14
N PRO A 36 2.87 -18.89 0.87
CA PRO A 36 3.72 -19.85 1.56
C PRO A 36 4.00 -21.14 0.78
N SER A 37 3.65 -21.23 -0.51
CA SER A 37 3.63 -22.42 -1.39
C SER A 37 2.25 -23.10 -1.53
N GLY A 38 1.86 -23.35 -2.78
CA GLY A 38 0.78 -24.24 -3.17
C GLY A 38 -0.61 -23.62 -3.22
N GLU A 39 -1.19 -23.25 -2.08
CA GLU A 39 -2.67 -23.08 -2.02
C GLU A 39 -3.17 -21.95 -1.10
N ASN A 40 -2.37 -21.52 -0.13
CA ASN A 40 -2.77 -20.46 0.81
C ASN A 40 -2.27 -19.12 0.31
N VAL A 41 -3.06 -18.44 -0.51
CA VAL A 41 -2.77 -17.07 -0.89
C VAL A 41 -3.46 -16.13 0.07
N GLY A 42 -2.70 -15.18 0.59
CA GLY A 42 -3.22 -14.15 1.45
C GLY A 42 -3.06 -12.77 0.85
N LEU A 43 -4.12 -11.99 0.99
CA LEU A 43 -4.20 -10.62 0.54
C LEU A 43 -4.84 -9.80 1.67
N ARG A 44 -4.15 -8.75 2.11
CA ARG A 44 -4.65 -7.83 3.13
C ARG A 44 -4.43 -6.39 2.68
N VAL A 45 -5.49 -5.59 2.74
CA VAL A 45 -5.47 -4.15 2.51
C VAL A 45 -5.62 -3.46 3.87
N PHE A 46 -4.80 -2.44 4.12
CA PHE A 46 -4.81 -1.67 5.36
C PHE A 46 -5.07 -0.21 5.08
N GLY A 47 -5.87 0.44 5.93
CA GLY A 47 -6.12 1.86 5.83
C GLY A 47 -6.68 2.45 7.11
N THR A 48 -7.00 3.74 7.06
CA THR A 48 -7.52 4.47 8.21
C THR A 48 -8.94 4.02 8.55
N ALA A 49 -9.19 3.73 9.83
CA ALA A 49 -10.55 3.55 10.36
C ALA A 49 -11.29 4.90 10.41
N PRO A 50 -12.62 4.96 10.23
CA PRO A 50 -13.36 6.23 10.17
C PRO A 50 -13.18 7.11 11.42
N ASP A 51 -13.11 6.50 12.60
CA ASP A 51 -12.91 7.20 13.87
C ASP A 51 -11.43 7.34 14.24
N ARG A 52 -10.52 6.85 13.38
CA ARG A 52 -9.07 6.78 13.56
C ARG A 52 -8.60 5.96 14.76
N ARG A 53 -9.49 5.26 15.48
CA ARG A 53 -9.12 4.48 16.67
C ARG A 53 -8.62 3.10 16.26
N GLY A 54 -7.37 3.02 15.82
CA GLY A 54 -6.79 1.83 15.22
C GLY A 54 -6.76 1.95 13.70
N PHE A 55 -6.61 0.81 13.02
CA PHE A 55 -6.64 0.77 11.56
C PHE A 55 -7.56 -0.35 11.07
N LEU A 56 -8.08 -0.17 9.87
CA LEU A 56 -8.96 -1.11 9.21
C LEU A 56 -8.12 -2.10 8.39
N GLU A 57 -8.41 -3.38 8.55
CA GLU A 57 -7.88 -4.47 7.73
C GLU A 57 -9.02 -5.05 6.89
N LEU A 58 -8.84 -5.08 5.58
CA LEU A 58 -9.65 -5.89 4.67
C LEU A 58 -8.81 -7.10 4.28
N ASN A 59 -9.27 -8.30 4.59
CA ASN A 59 -8.52 -9.52 4.34
C ASN A 59 -9.33 -10.55 3.55
N THR A 60 -8.63 -11.29 2.71
CA THR A 60 -9.14 -12.54 2.13
C THR A 60 -8.04 -13.59 2.29
N GLN A 61 -8.41 -14.71 2.89
CA GLN A 61 -7.61 -15.92 2.90
C GLN A 61 -8.44 -16.98 2.20
N ASN A 62 -8.08 -17.31 0.95
CA ASN A 62 -8.84 -18.28 0.18
C ASN A 62 -7.92 -19.42 -0.25
N LYS A 63 -8.29 -20.64 0.15
CA LYS A 63 -7.71 -21.86 -0.42
C LYS A 63 -8.19 -21.98 -1.86
N GLY A 64 -7.30 -21.72 -2.82
CA GLY A 64 -7.60 -21.89 -4.24
C GLY A 64 -8.34 -20.74 -4.92
N LEU A 65 -8.32 -19.52 -4.34
CA LEU A 65 -8.76 -18.25 -4.95
C LEU A 65 -9.99 -18.37 -5.89
N GLN A 66 -11.13 -18.78 -5.33
CA GLN A 66 -12.39 -18.80 -6.07
C GLN A 66 -12.90 -17.37 -6.32
N ASN A 67 -13.48 -17.13 -7.50
CA ASN A 67 -14.14 -15.87 -7.86
C ASN A 67 -15.65 -16.04 -7.64
N PRO A 68 -16.33 -15.20 -6.82
CA PRO A 68 -15.83 -13.99 -6.16
C PRO A 68 -14.95 -14.26 -4.94
N LEU A 69 -13.94 -13.40 -4.72
CA LEU A 69 -13.15 -13.40 -3.49
C LEU A 69 -14.01 -12.85 -2.34
N TRP A 70 -14.06 -13.57 -1.23
CA TRP A 70 -14.80 -13.16 -0.04
C TRP A 70 -13.90 -12.36 0.88
N TRP A 71 -14.36 -11.18 1.27
CA TRP A 71 -13.58 -10.23 2.04
C TRP A 71 -14.13 -10.05 3.44
N TYR A 72 -13.22 -10.05 4.40
CA TYR A 72 -13.51 -9.79 5.79
C TYR A 72 -12.94 -8.44 6.18
N ALA A 73 -13.74 -7.63 6.85
CA ALA A 73 -13.29 -6.38 7.44
C ALA A 73 -13.09 -6.58 8.95
N SER A 74 -11.94 -6.17 9.47
CA SER A 74 -11.65 -6.19 10.90
C SER A 74 -10.91 -4.92 11.31
N MET A 75 -11.15 -4.48 12.54
CA MET A 75 -10.45 -3.33 13.10
C MET A 75 -9.32 -3.82 13.99
N ARG A 76 -8.12 -3.31 13.78
CA ARG A 76 -6.91 -3.71 14.50
C ARG A 76 -6.42 -2.59 15.38
N LEU A 77 -5.90 -2.96 16.55
CA LEU A 77 -5.44 -2.03 17.59
C LEU A 77 -6.53 -1.03 18.02
N PHE A 78 -7.81 -1.43 17.97
CA PHE A 78 -8.92 -0.59 18.38
C PHE A 78 -8.79 -0.16 19.84
N GLY A 79 -8.92 1.15 20.09
CA GLY A 79 -8.77 1.72 21.43
C GLY A 79 -7.32 1.77 21.95
N THR A 80 -6.37 1.15 21.25
CA THR A 80 -4.94 1.15 21.61
C THR A 80 -4.18 2.32 20.98
N VAL A 81 -4.60 2.76 19.79
CA VAL A 81 -3.93 3.83 19.05
C VAL A 81 -4.94 4.72 18.33
N THR A 82 -4.58 5.99 18.13
CA THR A 82 -5.30 6.92 17.26
C THR A 82 -4.40 7.30 16.10
N THR A 83 -4.80 7.08 14.85
CA THR A 83 -4.02 7.48 13.68
C THR A 83 -4.08 8.99 13.47
N ALA A 84 -3.01 9.57 12.92
CA ALA A 84 -3.00 10.95 12.47
C ALA A 84 -4.09 11.19 11.41
N GLU A 85 -4.56 12.43 11.32
CA GLU A 85 -5.36 12.86 10.19
C GLU A 85 -4.53 12.70 8.90
N GLU A 86 -5.11 12.07 7.89
CA GLU A 86 -4.40 11.70 6.64
C GLU A 86 -3.13 10.87 6.87
N SER A 87 -3.04 10.04 7.92
CA SER A 87 -1.91 9.11 8.06
C SER A 87 -1.75 8.26 6.81
N ASP A 88 -0.52 8.17 6.30
CA ASP A 88 -0.19 7.16 5.28
C ASP A 88 0.08 5.79 5.89
N PHE A 89 0.02 4.76 5.06
CA PHE A 89 0.21 3.37 5.43
C PHE A 89 1.25 2.71 4.54
N ALA A 90 2.22 2.04 5.15
CA ALA A 90 3.12 1.13 4.45
C ALA A 90 3.08 -0.24 5.11
N ALA A 91 2.67 -1.26 4.35
CA ALA A 91 2.55 -2.60 4.87
C ALA A 91 3.52 -3.56 4.18
N ILE A 92 4.11 -4.45 4.96
CA ILE A 92 5.05 -5.48 4.51
C ILE A 92 4.71 -6.81 5.17
N SER A 93 5.00 -7.91 4.48
CA SER A 93 4.84 -9.25 5.04
C SER A 93 6.09 -10.09 4.82
N SER A 94 6.29 -11.08 5.69
CA SER A 94 7.18 -12.20 5.38
C SER A 94 6.63 -12.99 4.18
N ARG A 95 7.49 -13.76 3.51
CA ARG A 95 7.13 -14.52 2.31
C ARG A 95 6.02 -15.55 2.56
N ASP A 96 6.06 -16.17 3.74
CA ASP A 96 5.06 -17.11 4.25
C ASP A 96 3.83 -16.41 4.84
N GLY A 97 3.86 -15.09 4.95
CA GLY A 97 2.82 -14.28 5.58
C GLY A 97 2.58 -14.58 7.04
N GLN A 98 3.52 -15.21 7.74
CA GLN A 98 3.47 -15.42 9.19
C GLN A 98 3.82 -14.16 9.99
N GLN A 99 4.36 -13.15 9.33
CA GLN A 99 4.60 -11.83 9.90
C GLN A 99 4.04 -10.77 8.97
N ILE A 100 3.27 -9.85 9.54
CA ILE A 100 2.79 -8.64 8.85
C ILE A 100 3.12 -7.44 9.70
N ILE A 101 3.68 -6.41 9.08
CA ILE A 101 4.00 -5.14 9.69
C ILE A 101 3.26 -4.05 8.94
N VAL A 102 2.59 -3.16 9.67
CA VAL A 102 1.86 -2.03 9.11
C VAL A 102 2.36 -0.76 9.78
N PHE A 103 3.12 0.06 9.04
CA PHE A 103 3.61 1.36 9.47
C PHE A 103 2.56 2.44 9.22
N PHE A 104 2.43 3.36 10.17
CA PHE A 104 1.53 4.51 10.08
C PHE A 104 1.97 5.62 11.06
N VAL A 105 1.38 6.80 10.92
CA VAL A 105 1.64 7.96 11.78
C VAL A 105 0.53 8.05 12.83
N ARG A 106 0.92 8.14 14.10
CA ARG A 106 0.00 8.35 15.23
C ARG A 106 -0.38 9.84 15.33
N ASP A 107 -1.51 10.15 15.96
CA ASP A 107 -2.03 11.51 16.14
C ASP A 107 -1.05 12.52 16.77
N ASP A 108 -0.10 12.06 17.58
CA ASP A 108 1.01 12.85 18.12
C ASP A 108 2.21 13.05 17.15
N GLY A 109 2.09 12.57 15.92
CA GLY A 109 3.13 12.64 14.89
C GLY A 109 4.19 11.53 14.98
N ALA A 110 4.09 10.60 15.94
CA ALA A 110 5.05 9.51 16.05
C ALA A 110 4.86 8.48 14.92
N LEU A 111 5.97 8.05 14.32
CA LEU A 111 5.99 6.89 13.42
C LEU A 111 5.91 5.60 14.24
N VAL A 112 4.86 4.82 14.01
CA VAL A 112 4.58 3.60 14.74
C VAL A 112 4.29 2.46 13.76
N TYR A 113 4.22 1.24 14.28
CA TYR A 113 3.78 0.09 13.50
C TYR A 113 2.98 -0.90 14.31
N GLY A 114 1.95 -1.45 13.67
CA GLY A 114 1.29 -2.67 14.10
C GLY A 114 2.09 -3.86 13.63
N GLN A 115 2.40 -4.79 14.53
CA GLN A 115 3.01 -6.06 14.20
C GLN A 115 2.05 -7.19 14.50
N TRP A 116 1.77 -7.97 13.47
CA TRP A 116 1.12 -9.26 13.57
C TRP A 116 2.14 -10.36 13.34
N THR A 117 2.07 -11.39 14.17
CA THR A 117 2.80 -12.64 14.00
C THR A 117 1.83 -13.78 14.20
N ASP A 118 1.97 -14.85 13.42
CA ASP A 118 1.19 -16.11 13.44
C ASP A 118 1.36 -16.91 14.76
N ALA A 119 1.60 -16.22 15.88
CA ALA A 119 1.42 -16.78 17.20
C ALA A 119 -0.07 -17.07 17.39
N THR A 120 -0.36 -18.16 18.10
CA THR A 120 -1.65 -18.83 18.33
C THR A 120 -2.86 -17.98 18.78
N ALA A 121 -2.75 -16.66 18.85
CA ALA A 121 -3.74 -15.73 19.41
C ALA A 121 -4.20 -14.59 18.47
N ASP A 122 -3.79 -14.55 17.19
CA ASP A 122 -4.14 -13.46 16.22
C ASP A 122 -3.92 -12.04 16.80
N MET A 123 -2.89 -11.87 17.63
CA MET A 123 -2.67 -10.62 18.35
C MET A 123 -1.81 -9.64 17.55
N TRP A 124 -2.31 -8.41 17.44
CA TRP A 124 -1.55 -7.26 16.97
C TRP A 124 -0.88 -6.54 18.14
N ALA A 125 0.41 -6.25 18.01
CA ALA A 125 1.15 -5.43 18.95
C ALA A 125 1.48 -4.07 18.34
N LEU A 126 1.22 -2.99 19.07
CA LEU A 126 1.69 -1.65 18.70
C LEU A 126 3.13 -1.46 19.14
N LYS A 127 3.98 -0.95 18.24
CA LYS A 127 5.39 -0.63 18.49
C LYS A 127 5.75 0.72 17.89
N THR A 128 6.84 1.32 18.38
CA THR A 128 7.34 2.61 17.91
C THR A 128 8.57 2.42 17.03
N VAL A 129 8.67 3.17 15.93
CA VAL A 129 9.91 3.29 15.16
C VAL A 129 10.85 4.21 15.92
N GLY A 130 11.97 3.67 16.39
CA GLY A 130 12.87 4.38 17.30
C GLY A 130 13.87 5.31 16.60
N GLY A 131 14.35 6.32 17.34
CA GLY A 131 15.63 6.98 17.06
C GLY A 131 15.63 8.11 16.02
N GLY A 132 14.46 8.57 15.53
CA GLY A 132 14.38 9.49 14.39
C GLY A 132 13.51 10.74 14.55
N ALA A 133 13.68 11.68 13.60
CA ALA A 133 12.81 12.83 13.43
C ALA A 133 11.38 12.37 13.08
N ALA A 134 10.38 13.08 13.60
CA ALA A 134 8.98 12.81 13.30
C ALA A 134 8.71 13.02 11.80
N PRO A 135 7.93 12.14 11.14
CA PRO A 135 7.47 12.37 9.79
C PRO A 135 6.69 13.69 9.69
N ALA A 136 6.74 14.34 8.52
CA ALA A 136 5.82 15.41 8.18
C ALA A 136 4.37 14.88 8.20
N ALA A 137 3.41 15.73 8.58
CA ALA A 137 2.00 15.35 8.68
C ALA A 137 1.43 14.78 7.37
N ASN A 138 1.90 15.25 6.22
CA ASN A 138 1.49 14.76 4.90
C ASN A 138 2.46 13.75 4.28
N SER A 139 3.46 13.28 5.02
CA SER A 139 4.46 12.32 4.54
C SER A 139 3.77 11.09 3.97
N SER A 140 4.24 10.65 2.81
CA SER A 140 3.97 9.30 2.35
C SER A 140 4.90 8.29 3.05
N LEU A 141 4.51 7.02 3.11
CA LEU A 141 5.32 5.96 3.70
C LEU A 141 5.62 4.87 2.66
N GLY A 142 6.89 4.46 2.59
CA GLY A 142 7.30 3.24 1.89
C GLY A 142 7.95 2.28 2.87
N ALA A 143 7.76 0.97 2.72
CA ALA A 143 8.42 0.00 3.58
C ALA A 143 8.78 -1.27 2.81
N ALA A 144 9.84 -1.94 3.23
CA ALA A 144 10.20 -3.25 2.68
C ALA A 144 10.87 -4.13 3.74
N MET A 145 10.67 -5.44 3.57
CA MET A 145 11.36 -6.48 4.31
C MET A 145 12.45 -7.07 3.43
N TRP A 146 13.70 -6.87 3.81
CA TRP A 146 14.84 -7.28 2.97
C TRP A 146 15.28 -8.71 3.33
N ALA A 147 15.40 -9.00 4.62
CA ALA A 147 15.72 -10.32 5.12
C ALA A 147 14.89 -10.63 6.37
N ALA A 148 14.90 -11.89 6.82
CA ALA A 148 14.25 -12.27 8.06
C ALA A 148 14.79 -11.42 9.23
N GLY A 149 13.90 -10.70 9.91
CA GLY A 149 14.28 -9.78 11.00
C GLY A 149 14.91 -8.45 10.56
N HIS A 150 14.98 -8.17 9.25
CA HIS A 150 15.49 -6.92 8.69
C HIS A 150 14.43 -6.22 7.85
N MET A 151 14.02 -5.03 8.29
CA MET A 151 13.02 -4.21 7.60
C MET A 151 13.42 -2.74 7.62
N SER A 152 12.94 -1.98 6.65
CA SER A 152 13.06 -0.53 6.65
C SER A 152 11.73 0.14 6.40
N VAL A 153 11.58 1.33 6.95
CA VAL A 153 10.51 2.28 6.62
C VAL A 153 11.14 3.58 6.15
N PHE A 154 10.55 4.16 5.12
CA PHE A 154 10.95 5.39 4.48
C PHE A 154 9.85 6.42 4.65
N TYR A 155 10.24 7.62 5.01
CA TYR A 155 9.33 8.72 5.30
C TYR A 155 10.02 10.05 5.05
N GLN A 156 9.23 11.10 4.91
CA GLN A 156 9.69 12.46 4.70
C GLN A 156 9.59 13.26 5.99
N ASP A 157 10.59 14.08 6.28
CA ASP A 157 10.53 15.07 7.35
C ASP A 157 9.91 16.40 6.86
N GLY A 158 9.76 17.37 7.77
CA GLY A 158 9.23 18.70 7.43
C GLY A 158 10.11 19.54 6.48
N SER A 159 11.35 19.13 6.20
CA SER A 159 12.25 19.81 5.25
C SER A 159 12.17 19.25 3.83
N GLY A 160 11.46 18.14 3.65
CA GLY A 160 11.41 17.42 2.37
C GLY A 160 12.48 16.33 2.23
N SER A 161 13.30 16.12 3.26
CA SER A 161 14.31 15.05 3.29
C SER A 161 13.63 13.70 3.53
N ILE A 162 13.98 12.71 2.72
CA ILE A 162 13.49 11.33 2.85
C ILE A 162 14.51 10.55 3.66
N PHE A 163 14.05 10.00 4.78
CA PHE A 163 14.85 9.19 5.69
C PHE A 163 14.52 7.72 5.57
N GLU A 164 15.53 6.88 5.79
CA GLU A 164 15.36 5.47 6.10
C GLU A 164 15.55 5.26 7.59
N SER A 165 14.57 4.66 8.25
CA SER A 165 14.78 3.96 9.53
C SER A 165 14.86 2.47 9.26
N GLU A 166 15.96 1.84 9.68
CA GLU A 166 16.20 0.40 9.52
C GLU A 166 16.06 -0.29 10.87
N PHE A 167 15.32 -1.39 10.90
CA PHE A 167 15.29 -2.32 12.01
C PHE A 167 16.18 -3.51 11.69
N ALA A 168 17.19 -3.74 12.54
CA ALA A 168 18.10 -4.86 12.46
C ALA A 168 18.52 -5.29 13.87
N ASN A 169 18.73 -6.59 14.07
CA ASN A 169 19.21 -7.16 15.33
C ASN A 169 18.38 -6.72 16.56
N GLY A 170 17.06 -6.59 16.40
CA GLY A 170 16.16 -6.24 17.50
C GLY A 170 16.05 -4.74 17.80
N THR A 171 16.73 -3.87 17.06
CA THR A 171 16.75 -2.42 17.33
C THR A 171 16.58 -1.59 16.06
N TRP A 172 16.01 -0.39 16.22
CA TRP A 172 15.97 0.62 15.17
C TRP A 172 17.29 1.39 15.15
N ALA A 173 17.92 1.45 13.99
CA ALA A 173 19.06 2.32 13.74
C ALA A 173 18.63 3.79 13.71
N ARG A 174 19.60 4.71 13.91
CA ARG A 174 19.37 6.14 13.66
C ARG A 174 19.00 6.35 12.19
N PRO A 175 17.98 7.17 11.87
CA PRO A 175 17.60 7.37 10.50
C PRO A 175 18.73 8.02 9.71
N ARG A 176 18.82 7.64 8.44
CA ARG A 176 19.78 8.19 7.48
C ARG A 176 19.05 8.80 6.29
N ALA A 177 19.51 9.94 5.82
CA ALA A 177 18.95 10.58 4.63
C ALA A 177 19.25 9.73 3.39
N VAL A 178 18.24 9.57 2.53
CA VAL A 178 18.31 8.82 1.27
C VAL A 178 18.21 9.78 0.09
N ALA A 179 17.27 10.72 0.16
CA ALA A 179 16.94 11.63 -0.93
C ALA A 179 16.33 12.93 -0.38
N THR A 180 16.08 13.89 -1.27
CA THR A 180 15.28 15.10 -0.99
C THR A 180 14.24 15.25 -2.10
N ALA A 181 13.02 15.60 -1.73
CA ALA A 181 11.91 15.81 -2.65
C ALA A 181 10.93 16.85 -2.11
N SER A 182 9.97 17.27 -2.95
CA SER A 182 8.87 18.13 -2.53
C SER A 182 8.04 17.47 -1.42
N LEU A 183 7.55 18.26 -0.47
CA LEU A 183 6.72 17.76 0.62
C LEU A 183 5.45 17.08 0.10
N GLY A 184 5.11 15.94 0.67
CA GLY A 184 3.93 15.16 0.29
C GLY A 184 4.09 14.39 -1.01
N THR A 185 5.32 14.25 -1.52
CA THR A 185 5.60 13.34 -2.63
C THR A 185 5.28 11.90 -2.23
N ASP A 186 4.84 11.11 -3.20
CA ASP A 186 4.59 9.70 -2.96
C ASP A 186 5.89 8.88 -2.86
N ILE A 187 5.90 7.91 -1.94
CA ILE A 187 7.06 7.08 -1.59
C ILE A 187 6.62 5.62 -1.57
N ASN A 188 7.35 4.77 -2.29
CA ASN A 188 7.18 3.32 -2.19
C ASN A 188 8.55 2.64 -2.03
N ALA A 189 8.59 1.44 -1.46
CA ALA A 189 9.83 0.70 -1.31
C ALA A 189 9.60 -0.79 -1.52
N VAL A 190 10.54 -1.46 -2.18
CA VAL A 190 10.49 -2.91 -2.37
C VAL A 190 11.88 -3.51 -2.26
N ALA A 191 11.93 -4.69 -1.66
CA ALA A 191 13.11 -5.54 -1.66
C ALA A 191 13.26 -6.27 -2.99
N ALA A 192 14.49 -6.32 -3.48
CA ALA A 192 14.85 -7.13 -4.63
C ALA A 192 16.18 -7.84 -4.39
N SER A 193 16.51 -8.76 -5.29
CA SER A 193 17.82 -9.38 -5.33
C SER A 193 18.33 -9.43 -6.76
N ASN A 194 19.65 -9.37 -6.89
CA ASN A 194 20.35 -9.62 -8.15
C ASN A 194 21.54 -10.57 -7.89
N ALA A 195 22.36 -10.79 -8.91
CA ALA A 195 23.57 -11.64 -8.78
C ALA A 195 24.56 -11.13 -7.70
N ASN A 196 24.50 -9.84 -7.34
CA ASN A 196 25.39 -9.21 -6.37
C ASN A 196 24.79 -9.15 -4.96
N GLY A 197 23.59 -9.74 -4.75
CA GLY A 197 22.94 -9.83 -3.46
C GLY A 197 21.64 -9.03 -3.36
N MET A 198 21.31 -8.65 -2.13
CA MET A 198 20.07 -7.97 -1.80
C MET A 198 20.13 -6.48 -2.12
N LEU A 199 19.06 -5.97 -2.70
CA LEU A 199 18.89 -4.58 -3.08
C LEU A 199 17.78 -3.94 -2.25
N LYS A 200 18.04 -2.70 -1.86
CA LYS A 200 17.02 -1.79 -1.37
C LYS A 200 16.62 -0.83 -2.48
N ALA A 201 15.34 -0.83 -2.84
CA ALA A 201 14.80 0.09 -3.81
C ALA A 201 13.75 0.98 -3.16
N VAL A 202 13.90 2.30 -3.33
CA VAL A 202 12.94 3.32 -2.91
C VAL A 202 12.55 4.12 -4.13
N TYR A 203 11.26 4.31 -4.32
CA TYR A 203 10.68 5.02 -5.44
C TYR A 203 10.09 6.30 -4.89
N VAL A 204 10.45 7.42 -5.50
CA VAL A 204 10.07 8.76 -5.06
C VAL A 204 9.53 9.50 -6.27
N GLN A 205 8.36 10.11 -6.15
CA GLN A 205 7.84 10.97 -7.21
C GLN A 205 8.69 12.24 -7.33
N GLY A 206 9.11 12.53 -8.56
CA GLY A 206 9.93 13.68 -8.95
C GLY A 206 9.22 14.53 -9.99
N GLY A 207 8.05 15.07 -9.64
CA GLY A 207 7.20 15.81 -10.58
C GLY A 207 6.53 14.88 -11.58
N ALA A 208 6.93 14.95 -12.85
CA ALA A 208 6.40 14.12 -13.94
C ALA A 208 7.14 12.77 -14.11
N SER A 209 7.98 12.38 -13.14
CA SER A 209 8.81 11.17 -13.20
C SER A 209 8.83 10.43 -11.88
N ILE A 210 9.19 9.15 -11.92
CA ILE A 210 9.46 8.35 -10.72
C ILE A 210 10.98 8.19 -10.63
N ILE A 211 11.57 8.54 -9.49
CA ILE A 211 13.00 8.39 -9.23
C ILE A 211 13.18 7.11 -8.41
N GLU A 212 13.89 6.14 -8.96
CA GLU A 212 14.28 4.92 -8.27
C GLU A 212 15.66 5.13 -7.63
N TRP A 213 15.71 5.05 -6.30
CA TRP A 213 16.92 5.04 -5.49
C TRP A 213 17.27 3.60 -5.12
N LEU A 214 18.50 3.18 -5.39
CA LEU A 214 19.01 1.84 -5.19
C LEU A 214 20.22 1.85 -4.27
N SER A 215 20.20 0.97 -3.27
CA SER A 215 21.35 0.64 -2.43
C SER A 215 21.55 -0.87 -2.38
N SER A 216 22.81 -1.28 -2.26
CA SER A 216 23.20 -2.68 -2.03
C SER A 216 24.15 -2.76 -0.85
N ALA A 217 24.51 -3.96 -0.42
CA ALA A 217 25.51 -4.12 0.64
C ALA A 217 26.89 -3.54 0.28
N SER A 218 27.22 -3.47 -1.02
CA SER A 218 28.51 -3.00 -1.52
C SER A 218 28.48 -1.59 -2.10
N SER A 219 27.31 -0.94 -2.16
CA SER A 219 27.15 0.39 -2.75
C SER A 219 26.18 1.27 -1.95
N GLY A 220 26.56 2.54 -1.79
CA GLY A 220 25.65 3.57 -1.30
C GLY A 220 24.44 3.78 -2.22
N TRP A 221 23.59 4.74 -1.85
CA TRP A 221 22.44 5.11 -2.66
C TRP A 221 22.87 5.71 -4.00
N SER A 222 22.29 5.20 -5.07
CA SER A 222 22.36 5.75 -6.42
C SER A 222 20.95 5.88 -6.96
N ASN A 223 20.71 6.74 -7.96
CA ASN A 223 19.38 6.89 -8.51
C ASN A 223 19.34 6.77 -10.03
N THR A 224 18.17 6.43 -10.53
CA THR A 224 17.79 6.47 -11.93
C THR A 224 16.41 7.07 -12.08
N THR A 225 16.14 7.69 -13.22
CA THR A 225 14.84 8.27 -13.54
C THR A 225 14.04 7.30 -14.40
N ILE A 226 12.79 7.08 -14.00
CA ILE A 226 11.78 6.33 -14.74
C ILE A 226 10.78 7.35 -15.26
N THR A 227 10.58 7.39 -16.57
CA THR A 227 9.61 8.28 -17.22
C THR A 227 8.31 7.52 -17.50
N PRO A 228 7.23 7.76 -16.73
CA PRO A 228 5.94 7.12 -16.96
C PRO A 228 5.31 7.56 -18.29
N SER A 229 4.55 6.66 -18.90
CA SER A 229 3.73 6.96 -20.07
C SER A 229 2.44 6.15 -19.97
N PRO A 230 1.27 6.77 -19.76
CA PRO A 230 1.02 8.22 -19.62
C PRO A 230 1.78 8.88 -18.45
N GLU A 231 1.94 10.20 -18.51
CA GLU A 231 2.68 10.96 -17.49
C GLU A 231 1.96 10.96 -16.12
N ILE A 232 2.74 11.11 -15.05
CA ILE A 232 2.21 11.38 -13.70
C ILE A 232 2.13 12.88 -13.43
N SER A 233 1.27 13.28 -12.50
CA SER A 233 1.15 14.65 -11.98
C SER A 233 1.69 14.73 -10.55
N ALA A 234 1.78 15.92 -9.96
CA ALA A 234 2.21 16.10 -8.57
C ALA A 234 1.29 15.45 -7.52
N THR A 235 0.06 15.10 -7.88
CA THR A 235 -0.89 14.42 -6.99
C THR A 235 -1.02 12.94 -7.29
N SER A 236 -0.25 12.43 -8.25
CA SER A 236 -0.28 11.02 -8.61
C SER A 236 0.27 10.15 -7.48
N ARG A 237 -0.33 8.97 -7.34
CA ARG A 237 0.11 7.91 -6.44
C ARG A 237 0.59 6.72 -7.27
N PHE A 238 1.50 5.93 -6.72
CA PHE A 238 2.05 4.74 -7.34
C PHE A 238 2.34 3.66 -6.30
N SER A 239 2.24 2.42 -6.76
CA SER A 239 2.58 1.23 -5.98
C SER A 239 3.53 0.36 -6.78
N VAL A 240 4.57 -0.10 -6.10
CA VAL A 240 5.59 -0.96 -6.70
C VAL A 240 5.42 -2.36 -6.13
N SER A 241 5.39 -3.34 -7.04
CA SER A 241 5.41 -4.76 -6.72
C SER A 241 6.45 -5.44 -7.59
N SER A 242 6.71 -6.74 -7.37
CA SER A 242 7.71 -7.47 -8.14
C SER A 242 7.43 -7.36 -9.65
N GLY A 243 8.26 -6.56 -10.34
CA GLY A 243 8.21 -6.36 -11.78
C GLY A 243 7.08 -5.48 -12.33
N ARG A 244 6.28 -4.82 -11.48
CA ARG A 244 5.24 -3.87 -11.92
C ARG A 244 5.21 -2.62 -11.05
N ILE A 245 5.00 -1.48 -11.70
CA ILE A 245 4.60 -0.22 -11.04
C ILE A 245 3.22 0.14 -11.57
N HIS A 246 2.24 0.23 -10.68
CA HIS A 246 0.92 0.75 -11.00
C HIS A 246 0.81 2.17 -10.49
N TYR A 247 0.23 3.08 -11.27
CA TYR A 247 0.18 4.49 -10.90
C TYR A 247 -1.06 5.17 -11.45
N THR A 248 -1.48 6.24 -10.79
CA THR A 248 -2.54 7.13 -11.28
C THR A 248 -1.92 8.15 -12.23
N SER A 249 -2.32 8.15 -13.51
CA SER A 249 -1.80 9.10 -14.50
C SER A 249 -2.40 10.50 -14.33
N ALA A 250 -1.73 11.52 -14.89
CA ALA A 250 -2.17 12.92 -14.82
C ALA A 250 -3.57 13.16 -15.42
N ASP A 251 -3.98 12.30 -16.35
CA ASP A 251 -5.31 12.33 -16.96
C ASP A 251 -6.38 11.55 -16.17
N GLY A 252 -6.07 11.11 -14.95
CA GLY A 252 -6.98 10.42 -14.04
C GLY A 252 -7.11 8.91 -14.28
N GLY A 253 -6.40 8.35 -15.27
CA GLY A 253 -6.37 6.91 -15.50
C GLY A 253 -5.52 6.13 -14.48
N LEU A 254 -5.59 4.80 -14.55
CA LEU A 254 -4.56 3.93 -14.00
C LEU A 254 -3.69 3.40 -15.13
N ALA A 255 -2.39 3.37 -14.90
CA ALA A 255 -1.41 2.92 -15.86
C ALA A 255 -0.35 2.01 -15.21
N GLU A 256 0.41 1.32 -16.06
CA GLU A 256 1.35 0.28 -15.64
C GLU A 256 2.73 0.50 -16.29
N ILE A 257 3.78 0.33 -15.49
CA ILE A 257 5.15 0.11 -15.96
C ILE A 257 5.52 -1.33 -15.62
N THR A 258 6.11 -2.04 -16.58
CA THR A 258 6.59 -3.41 -16.36
C THR A 258 8.11 -3.43 -16.40
N GLY A 259 8.73 -4.32 -15.64
CA GLY A 259 10.18 -4.45 -15.66
C GLY A 259 10.71 -5.23 -14.48
N ARG A 260 11.81 -4.76 -13.93
CA ARG A 260 12.38 -5.21 -12.66
C ARG A 260 13.12 -4.05 -12.03
N VAL A 261 13.42 -4.15 -10.74
CA VAL A 261 14.26 -3.19 -10.03
C VAL A 261 15.57 -2.93 -10.80
N GLY A 262 15.89 -1.65 -11.03
CA GLY A 262 17.03 -1.20 -11.83
C GLY A 262 16.85 -1.27 -13.35
N LEU A 263 15.72 -1.79 -13.85
CA LEU A 263 15.42 -1.89 -15.28
C LEU A 263 13.91 -1.85 -15.54
N TRP A 264 13.37 -0.65 -15.63
CA TRP A 264 11.96 -0.40 -15.90
C TRP A 264 11.73 -0.05 -17.37
N ARG A 265 10.67 -0.59 -17.96
CA ARG A 265 10.27 -0.31 -19.33
C ARG A 265 8.85 0.26 -19.34
N PRO A 266 8.67 1.54 -19.69
CA PRO A 266 7.34 2.10 -19.86
C PRO A 266 6.58 1.27 -20.89
N ARG A 267 5.37 0.83 -20.54
CA ARG A 267 4.43 0.30 -21.52
C ARG A 267 3.50 1.45 -21.85
N GLY A 268 3.36 1.81 -23.13
CA GLY A 268 2.50 2.91 -23.57
C GLY A 268 1.00 2.59 -23.50
N GLY A 269 0.52 2.04 -22.37
CA GLY A 269 -0.85 1.57 -22.21
C GLY A 269 -1.42 1.93 -20.85
N LYS A 270 -2.59 2.57 -20.87
CA LYS A 270 -3.48 2.62 -19.71
C LYS A 270 -3.99 1.22 -19.42
N LEU A 271 -4.16 0.88 -18.16
CA LEU A 271 -4.95 -0.27 -17.79
C LEU A 271 -6.37 -0.08 -18.32
N SER A 272 -7.00 -1.15 -18.80
CA SER A 272 -8.41 -1.16 -19.21
C SER A 272 -9.33 -1.11 -17.99
N VAL A 273 -9.12 -0.13 -17.11
CA VAL A 273 -10.02 0.18 -16.01
C VAL A 273 -11.20 0.94 -16.59
N SER A 274 -12.37 0.31 -16.63
CA SER A 274 -13.65 1.00 -16.79
C SER A 274 -13.96 1.76 -15.50
N ASN A 275 -13.13 2.74 -15.17
CA ASN A 275 -13.35 3.62 -14.05
C ASN A 275 -14.06 4.87 -14.56
N ASN A 276 -15.24 5.18 -14.02
CA ASN A 276 -16.00 6.37 -14.40
C ASN A 276 -15.49 7.66 -13.71
N GLY A 277 -14.34 7.62 -13.02
CA GLY A 277 -13.73 8.79 -12.38
C GLY A 277 -12.22 8.65 -12.18
N PRO A 278 -11.52 9.74 -11.83
CA PRO A 278 -10.08 9.70 -11.63
C PRO A 278 -9.73 8.89 -10.38
N ALA A 279 -8.69 8.06 -10.49
CA ALA A 279 -8.16 7.34 -9.34
C ALA A 279 -7.35 8.28 -8.44
N THR A 280 -7.59 8.24 -7.13
CA THR A 280 -6.95 9.13 -6.14
C THR A 280 -5.82 8.46 -5.36
N ASP A 281 -5.83 7.14 -5.28
CA ASP A 281 -4.77 6.36 -4.65
C ASP A 281 -4.70 4.96 -5.25
N VAL A 282 -3.58 4.27 -5.09
CA VAL A 282 -3.34 2.94 -5.67
C VAL A 282 -2.42 2.10 -4.80
N ALA A 283 -2.81 0.84 -4.56
CA ALA A 283 -1.94 -0.18 -4.01
C ALA A 283 -2.02 -1.45 -4.87
N SER A 284 -0.91 -2.14 -5.05
CA SER A 284 -0.84 -3.30 -5.91
C SER A 284 0.06 -4.39 -5.35
N GLY A 285 -0.26 -5.63 -5.67
CA GLY A 285 0.45 -6.80 -5.19
C GLY A 285 0.52 -7.86 -6.28
N LEU A 286 1.62 -8.61 -6.30
CA LEU A 286 1.85 -9.71 -7.23
C LEU A 286 1.92 -11.03 -6.45
N LEU A 287 1.22 -12.04 -6.97
CA LEU A 287 1.18 -13.39 -6.42
C LEU A 287 1.69 -14.43 -7.44
N LEU A 288 1.81 -15.69 -7.01
CA LEU A 288 2.23 -16.81 -7.88
C LEU A 288 1.39 -16.86 -9.16
N PHE A 289 2.01 -17.32 -10.25
CA PHE A 289 1.44 -17.39 -11.60
C PHE A 289 1.11 -16.03 -12.24
N ASP A 290 1.85 -14.98 -11.88
CA ASP A 290 1.68 -13.60 -12.40
C ASP A 290 0.29 -13.00 -12.14
N TRP A 291 -0.33 -13.37 -11.02
CA TRP A 291 -1.60 -12.79 -10.62
C TRP A 291 -1.36 -11.41 -10.04
N VAL A 292 -1.97 -10.41 -10.65
CA VAL A 292 -1.83 -9.00 -10.25
C VAL A 292 -3.12 -8.57 -9.60
N PHE A 293 -3.01 -8.02 -8.39
CA PHE A 293 -4.11 -7.35 -7.71
C PHE A 293 -3.82 -5.87 -7.66
N VAL A 294 -4.77 -5.06 -8.12
CA VAL A 294 -4.70 -3.61 -8.04
C VAL A 294 -5.93 -3.12 -7.31
N PHE A 295 -5.69 -2.39 -6.23
CA PHE A 295 -6.69 -1.65 -5.48
C PHE A 295 -6.49 -0.18 -5.78
N TYR A 296 -7.60 0.53 -5.98
CA TYR A 296 -7.58 1.95 -6.23
C TYR A 296 -8.85 2.61 -5.71
N SER A 297 -8.72 3.87 -5.35
CA SER A 297 -9.86 4.69 -4.94
C SER A 297 -10.27 5.65 -6.02
N THR A 298 -11.56 5.93 -6.13
CA THR A 298 -12.11 6.95 -7.03
C THR A 298 -12.37 8.27 -6.31
N ALA A 299 -12.54 9.35 -7.08
CA ALA A 299 -12.89 10.67 -6.55
C ALA A 299 -14.15 10.70 -5.66
N ASP A 300 -15.06 9.75 -5.83
CA ASP A 300 -16.26 9.58 -4.99
C ASP A 300 -16.01 8.75 -3.71
N ASN A 301 -14.73 8.46 -3.41
CA ASN A 301 -14.28 7.67 -2.27
C ASN A 301 -14.75 6.20 -2.28
N THR A 302 -15.03 5.64 -3.46
CA THR A 302 -15.26 4.19 -3.58
C THR A 302 -13.93 3.47 -3.73
N LEU A 303 -13.72 2.39 -2.95
CA LEU A 303 -12.60 1.47 -3.14
C LEU A 303 -12.97 0.45 -4.22
N TRP A 304 -12.10 0.27 -5.21
CA TRP A 304 -12.24 -0.69 -6.28
C TRP A 304 -11.09 -1.67 -6.25
N ASN A 305 -11.33 -2.88 -6.74
CA ASN A 305 -10.27 -3.82 -7.06
C ASN A 305 -10.37 -4.27 -8.53
N GLN A 306 -9.22 -4.66 -9.06
CA GLN A 306 -9.13 -5.32 -10.34
C GLN A 306 -8.03 -6.39 -10.26
N VAL A 307 -8.28 -7.51 -10.91
CA VAL A 307 -7.37 -8.65 -10.90
C VAL A 307 -6.98 -8.99 -12.32
N SER A 308 -5.70 -9.25 -12.55
CA SER A 308 -5.20 -9.83 -13.79
C SER A 308 -4.74 -11.26 -13.52
N PHE A 309 -5.22 -12.21 -14.32
CA PHE A 309 -4.77 -13.60 -14.29
C PHE A 309 -3.91 -13.87 -15.53
N ALA A 310 -2.86 -14.68 -15.41
CA ALA A 310 -1.97 -14.99 -16.55
C ALA A 310 -2.71 -15.46 -17.82
N PHE A 311 -3.77 -16.27 -17.66
CA PHE A 311 -4.53 -16.83 -18.79
C PHE A 311 -5.77 -16.02 -19.18
N TYR A 312 -6.36 -15.28 -18.25
CA TYR A 312 -7.64 -14.57 -18.46
C TYR A 312 -7.47 -13.06 -18.63
N GLY A 313 -6.26 -12.55 -18.45
CA GLY A 313 -5.97 -11.12 -18.45
C GLY A 313 -6.72 -10.37 -17.36
N TRP A 314 -6.88 -9.06 -17.57
CA TRP A 314 -7.61 -8.18 -16.67
C TRP A 314 -9.09 -8.52 -16.62
N GLN A 315 -9.56 -8.78 -15.41
CA GLN A 315 -10.98 -8.96 -15.13
C GLN A 315 -11.69 -7.61 -15.01
N ARG A 316 -13.02 -7.62 -15.05
CA ARG A 316 -13.81 -6.40 -14.81
C ARG A 316 -13.53 -5.85 -13.41
N PRO A 317 -13.39 -4.52 -13.25
CA PRO A 317 -13.32 -3.91 -11.93
C PRO A 317 -14.53 -4.26 -11.07
N GLN A 318 -14.31 -4.51 -9.78
CA GLN A 318 -15.38 -4.68 -8.80
C GLN A 318 -15.26 -3.61 -7.73
N ALA A 319 -16.39 -2.94 -7.44
CA ALA A 319 -16.48 -2.07 -6.29
C ALA A 319 -16.39 -2.94 -5.03
N PHE A 320 -15.60 -2.50 -4.06
CA PHE A 320 -15.49 -3.18 -2.80
C PHE A 320 -16.74 -2.94 -1.96
N TRP A 321 -17.39 -4.03 -1.56
CA TRP A 321 -18.49 -4.03 -0.60
C TRP A 321 -18.08 -4.92 0.56
N PRO A 322 -17.82 -4.38 1.77
CA PRO A 322 -17.56 -5.23 2.92
C PRO A 322 -18.82 -6.07 3.17
N SER A 323 -18.71 -7.40 3.02
CA SER A 323 -19.79 -8.30 3.45
C SER A 323 -19.85 -8.22 4.98
N GLY A 324 -20.87 -7.54 5.49
CA GLY A 324 -20.99 -7.11 6.88
C GLY A 324 -21.29 -8.22 7.89
N VAL A 325 -20.38 -9.18 8.05
CA VAL A 325 -20.40 -10.06 9.23
C VAL A 325 -19.09 -9.84 10.00
N PRO A 326 -19.10 -8.98 11.03
CA PRO A 326 -18.01 -8.90 12.00
C PRO A 326 -17.86 -10.28 12.67
N TRP A 327 -16.65 -10.83 12.67
CA TRP A 327 -16.30 -11.83 13.67
C TRP A 327 -15.98 -11.07 14.97
N THR A 328 -16.76 -11.36 16.01
CA THR A 328 -16.51 -10.97 17.40
C THR A 328 -15.32 -11.73 17.95
#